data_AF-A0A7F8PZC1-F1
#
_entry.id   AF-A0A7F8PZC1-F1
#
_cell.length_a   1.000
_cell.length_b   1.000
_cell.length_c   1.000
_cell.angle_alpha   90.00
_cell.angle_beta   90.00
_cell.angle_gamma   90.00
#
_symmetry.space_group_name_H-M   'P 1'
#
loop_
_entity.id
_entity.type
_entity.pdbx_description
1 polymer ?
#
loop_
_entity_poly.entity_id
_entity_poly.type
_entity_poly.pdbx_seq_one_letter_code
_entity_poly.pdbx_strand_id
1 'polypeptide(L)'
;MSRPKNQNYKGHGLSKGKEREQRASIRFKTTLINTLMDVLRHRPGWVEVKDEGEWDFYWCDVSWLRENFDHTYMDEHVRISHFRNHYELTRKNYMVKNLKRFRKQLEREAGKLEAAKCDFFPKTFEMPCEYHLFVEEFRKNPGITWIMKPVARSQGKGIFLFRRLKDIMDWRKGTAGKKLTSLEAPPARSTVNPSGSHDARSSDDQKDEIPVENYVAQRYIENPYLIGGRKFDLRVYVLVMSYLPLRAWLYRDGFARFSNTRFTLSSIDDHSVHITNLSLSLGHSWLSNLLSIAGTKTVPGHERDAGLQGCRWLLLPDPGQLSPFIFPSQLL
;
A
#
# COMPACT_ATOMS: atom_id res chain seq x y z
N MET A 1 -0.75 15.20 -83.78
CA MET A 1 -1.37 16.28 -82.98
C MET A 1 -1.43 15.81 -81.53
N SER A 2 -0.47 16.25 -80.71
CA SER A 2 -0.66 17.19 -79.58
C SER A 2 -1.24 16.58 -78.29
N ARG A 3 -0.36 15.96 -77.49
CA ARG A 3 0.06 16.31 -76.09
C ARG A 3 -0.83 17.34 -75.31
N PRO A 4 -0.91 17.37 -73.94
CA PRO A 4 0.06 16.78 -72.99
C PRO A 4 -0.36 16.49 -71.49
N LYS A 5 0.67 16.07 -70.72
CA LYS A 5 0.97 16.18 -69.26
C LYS A 5 0.03 15.55 -68.22
N ASN A 6 0.56 14.55 -67.49
CA ASN A 6 0.31 14.48 -66.06
C ASN A 6 1.61 14.35 -65.27
N GLN A 7 1.58 14.97 -64.10
CA GLN A 7 2.72 15.52 -63.37
C GLN A 7 3.57 14.47 -62.65
N ASN A 8 4.87 14.78 -62.65
CA ASN A 8 5.93 14.10 -61.94
C ASN A 8 5.89 14.51 -60.46
N TYR A 9 5.30 13.69 -59.57
CA TYR A 9 5.46 13.87 -58.13
C TYR A 9 6.71 13.12 -57.66
N LYS A 10 7.78 13.89 -57.44
CA LYS A 10 9.00 13.44 -56.77
C LYS A 10 8.65 12.95 -55.36
N GLY A 11 8.97 11.69 -55.09
CA GLY A 11 9.01 11.17 -53.73
C GLY A 11 10.06 11.90 -52.92
N HIS A 12 9.62 12.67 -51.92
CA HIS A 12 10.47 13.09 -50.82
C HIS A 12 10.53 11.95 -49.80
N GLY A 13 11.47 11.04 -50.00
CA GLY A 13 12.07 10.32 -48.89
C GLY A 13 12.98 11.29 -48.12
N LEU A 14 12.72 11.46 -46.82
CA LEU A 14 13.55 11.98 -45.72
C LEU A 14 12.58 12.17 -44.54
N SER A 15 12.73 11.59 -43.35
CA SER A 15 13.95 11.22 -42.64
C SER A 15 13.77 9.89 -41.91
N LYS A 16 14.84 9.11 -41.98
CA LYS A 16 15.16 7.95 -41.13
C LYS A 16 15.09 8.36 -39.66
N GLY A 17 14.84 7.37 -38.81
CA GLY A 17 14.63 7.51 -37.38
C GLY A 17 15.51 8.57 -36.72
N LYS A 18 14.87 9.42 -35.93
CA LYS A 18 15.56 10.07 -34.82
C LYS A 18 16.09 8.95 -33.94
N GLU A 19 17.36 8.62 -34.13
CA GLU A 19 18.17 8.00 -33.09
C GLU A 19 17.86 8.76 -31.81
N ARG A 20 17.40 7.99 -30.83
CA ARG A 20 17.04 8.45 -29.50
C ARG A 20 18.28 9.07 -28.89
N GLU A 21 18.48 10.36 -29.09
CA GLU A 21 19.52 11.13 -28.42
C GLU A 21 19.36 10.81 -26.93
N GLN A 22 20.33 10.08 -26.36
CA GLN A 22 20.27 9.71 -24.96
C GLN A 22 20.27 11.01 -24.18
N ARG A 23 19.11 11.38 -23.62
CA ARG A 23 19.00 12.56 -22.76
C ARG A 23 20.12 12.48 -21.73
N ALA A 24 21.00 13.49 -21.74
CA ALA A 24 22.22 13.50 -20.95
C ALA A 24 21.97 13.42 -19.43
N SER A 25 20.75 13.78 -19.00
CA SER A 25 20.31 13.73 -17.61
C SER A 25 18.83 13.36 -17.51
N ILE A 26 18.46 12.70 -16.42
CA ILE A 26 17.09 12.37 -16.04
C ILE A 26 16.59 13.41 -15.04
N ARG A 27 15.54 14.13 -15.41
CA ARG A 27 14.88 15.11 -14.53
C ARG A 27 13.89 14.37 -13.64
N PHE A 28 14.05 14.45 -12.33
CA PHE A 28 13.14 13.80 -11.39
C PHE A 28 12.36 14.79 -10.54
N LYS A 29 11.14 14.40 -10.19
CA LYS A 29 10.27 15.08 -9.24
C LYS A 29 9.91 14.12 -8.10
N THR A 30 9.75 14.64 -6.90
CA THR A 30 9.13 13.92 -5.79
C THR A 30 8.57 14.89 -4.75
N THR A 31 7.50 14.50 -4.07
CA THR A 31 6.92 15.25 -2.94
C THR A 31 7.51 14.82 -1.60
N LEU A 32 8.36 13.78 -1.59
CA LEU A 32 8.89 13.18 -0.37
C LEU A 32 10.27 13.75 -0.03
N ILE A 33 10.41 14.33 1.16
CA ILE A 33 11.70 14.77 1.73
C ILE A 33 12.17 13.69 2.71
N ASN A 34 12.70 12.59 2.17
CA ASN A 34 13.19 11.45 2.97
C ASN A 34 14.35 10.73 2.24
N THR A 35 14.70 9.53 2.70
CA THR A 35 15.76 8.69 2.09
C THR A 35 15.63 8.54 0.57
N LEU A 36 14.41 8.53 0.03
CA LEU A 36 14.21 8.50 -1.42
C LEU A 36 14.81 9.73 -2.09
N MET A 37 14.57 10.91 -1.52
CA MET A 37 15.11 12.17 -2.03
C MET A 37 16.63 12.11 -2.09
N ASP A 38 17.25 11.62 -1.02
CA ASP A 38 18.70 11.46 -0.94
C ASP A 38 19.19 10.49 -2.01
N VAL A 39 18.52 9.35 -2.18
CA VAL A 39 18.86 8.35 -3.21
C VAL A 39 18.75 8.94 -4.63
N LEU A 40 17.71 9.71 -4.92
CA LEU A 40 17.51 10.32 -6.24
C LEU A 40 18.54 11.42 -6.52
N ARG A 41 18.89 12.24 -5.51
CA ARG A 41 19.91 13.30 -5.62
C ARG A 41 21.33 12.77 -5.82
N HIS A 42 21.68 11.67 -5.16
CA HIS A 42 23.04 11.09 -5.25
C HIS A 42 23.24 10.23 -6.50
N ARG A 43 22.21 10.08 -7.34
CA ARG A 43 22.30 9.22 -8.51
C ARG A 43 22.95 9.97 -9.68
N PRO A 44 24.04 9.45 -10.27
CA PRO A 44 24.70 10.11 -11.39
C PRO A 44 23.74 10.34 -12.56
N GLY A 45 23.73 11.57 -13.08
CA GLY A 45 22.86 11.98 -14.18
C GLY A 45 21.41 12.25 -13.79
N TRP A 46 21.05 12.27 -12.51
CA TRP A 46 19.70 12.62 -12.04
C TRP A 46 19.68 14.06 -11.51
N VAL A 47 18.70 14.85 -11.96
CA VAL A 47 18.57 16.27 -11.61
C VAL A 47 17.18 16.52 -11.04
N GLU A 48 17.12 17.11 -9.85
CA GLU A 48 15.86 17.48 -9.19
C GLU A 48 15.19 18.66 -9.91
N VAL A 49 13.89 18.54 -10.19
CA VAL A 49 13.04 19.61 -10.69
C VAL A 49 12.31 20.27 -9.53
N LYS A 50 12.54 21.57 -9.32
CA LYS A 50 11.96 22.34 -8.21
C LYS A 50 10.61 23.01 -8.53
N ASP A 51 10.31 23.25 -9.81
CA ASP A 51 9.15 24.05 -10.26
C ASP A 51 8.17 23.24 -11.14
N GLU A 52 7.26 23.91 -11.88
CA GLU A 52 6.40 23.32 -12.93
C GLU A 52 7.17 22.88 -14.20
N GLY A 53 8.47 22.65 -14.07
CA GLY A 53 9.30 22.16 -15.16
C GLY A 53 8.88 20.75 -15.59
N GLU A 54 9.18 20.44 -16.85
CA GLU A 54 9.08 19.07 -17.37
C GLU A 54 9.95 18.10 -16.56
N TRP A 55 9.45 16.88 -16.39
CA TRP A 55 10.10 15.82 -15.62
C TRP A 55 10.06 14.51 -16.41
N ASP A 56 11.11 13.70 -16.26
CA ASP A 56 11.23 12.38 -16.88
C ASP A 56 10.74 11.28 -15.92
N PHE A 57 10.94 11.49 -14.62
CA PHE A 57 10.54 10.56 -13.58
C PHE A 57 9.85 11.28 -12.42
N TYR A 58 8.66 10.85 -12.04
CA TYR A 58 7.98 11.35 -10.86
C TYR A 58 7.73 10.23 -9.86
N TRP A 59 8.40 10.34 -8.72
CA TRP A 59 7.99 9.61 -7.53
C TRP A 59 6.85 10.34 -6.83
N CYS A 60 5.62 10.03 -7.26
CA CYS A 60 4.40 10.60 -6.74
C CYS A 60 3.81 9.76 -5.60
N ASP A 61 2.96 10.38 -4.79
CA ASP A 61 2.10 9.66 -3.87
C ASP A 61 0.83 9.15 -4.56
N VAL A 62 0.10 8.26 -3.86
CA VAL A 62 -1.11 7.63 -4.39
C VAL A 62 -2.26 8.62 -4.60
N SER A 63 -2.31 9.71 -3.83
CA SER A 63 -3.35 10.73 -3.98
C SER A 63 -3.14 11.50 -5.29
N TRP A 64 -1.91 11.95 -5.54
CA TRP A 64 -1.55 12.60 -6.80
C TRP A 64 -1.88 11.72 -8.01
N LEU A 65 -1.53 10.42 -7.95
CA LEU A 65 -1.85 9.48 -9.03
C LEU A 65 -3.35 9.45 -9.34
N ARG A 66 -4.21 9.42 -8.32
CA ARG A 66 -5.67 9.35 -8.50
C ARG A 66 -6.24 10.61 -9.13
N GLU A 67 -5.71 11.76 -8.76
CA GLU A 67 -6.19 13.06 -9.23
C GLU A 67 -5.68 13.43 -10.62
N ASN A 68 -4.50 12.94 -11.01
CA ASN A 68 -3.81 13.45 -12.20
C ASN A 68 -3.66 12.42 -13.32
N PHE A 69 -3.54 11.12 -13.01
CA PHE A 69 -3.18 10.12 -14.04
C PHE A 69 -4.18 10.05 -15.20
N ASP A 70 -5.47 10.26 -14.91
CA ASP A 70 -6.55 10.26 -15.91
C ASP A 70 -6.73 11.57 -16.66
N HIS A 71 -6.27 12.65 -16.06
CA HIS A 71 -6.55 14.01 -16.51
C HIS A 71 -5.31 14.70 -17.07
N THR A 72 -4.14 14.05 -16.99
CA THR A 72 -2.86 14.56 -17.47
C THR A 72 -2.35 13.71 -18.61
N TYR A 73 -2.08 14.35 -19.74
CA TYR A 73 -1.30 13.72 -20.82
C TYR A 73 0.16 13.58 -20.37
N MET A 74 0.72 12.39 -20.50
CA MET A 74 2.12 12.11 -20.20
C MET A 74 2.81 11.62 -21.46
N ASP A 75 3.97 12.19 -21.76
CA ASP A 75 4.79 11.74 -22.89
C ASP A 75 5.28 10.30 -22.69
N GLU A 76 5.57 9.61 -23.79
CA GLU A 76 5.99 8.20 -23.77
C GLU A 76 7.24 7.92 -22.93
N HIS A 77 8.14 8.89 -22.79
CA HIS A 77 9.37 8.75 -22.01
C HIS A 77 9.15 8.88 -20.50
N VAL A 78 8.02 9.48 -20.09
CA VAL A 78 7.71 9.79 -18.71
C VAL A 78 7.46 8.51 -17.91
N ARG A 79 7.97 8.47 -16.69
CA ARG A 79 7.80 7.35 -15.76
C ARG A 79 7.28 7.84 -14.42
N ILE A 80 6.39 7.07 -13.83
CA ILE A 80 5.85 7.33 -12.49
C ILE A 80 6.01 6.09 -11.60
N SER A 81 6.09 6.30 -10.28
CA SER A 81 6.34 5.24 -9.29
C SER A 81 5.15 4.29 -9.03
N HIS A 82 4.00 4.52 -9.66
CA HIS A 82 2.79 3.75 -9.42
C HIS A 82 2.08 3.33 -10.70
N PHE A 83 1.53 2.11 -10.69
CA PHE A 83 0.56 1.71 -11.69
C PHE A 83 -0.83 2.23 -11.33
N ARG A 84 -1.56 2.68 -12.36
CA ARG A 84 -2.95 3.14 -12.26
C ARG A 84 -3.84 2.23 -11.40
N ASN A 85 -3.81 0.92 -11.67
CA ASN A 85 -4.65 -0.08 -11.00
C ASN A 85 -3.94 -0.81 -9.85
N HIS A 86 -2.94 -0.19 -9.21
CA HIS A 86 -2.19 -0.82 -8.10
C HIS A 86 -3.10 -1.31 -6.95
N TYR A 87 -4.27 -0.70 -6.78
CA TYR A 87 -5.24 -1.05 -5.74
C TYR A 87 -5.83 -2.46 -5.89
N GLU A 88 -5.79 -3.06 -7.08
CA GLU A 88 -6.24 -4.43 -7.35
C GLU A 88 -5.43 -5.48 -6.56
N LEU A 89 -4.16 -5.18 -6.28
CA LEU A 89 -3.26 -6.05 -5.52
C LEU A 89 -2.93 -5.50 -4.14
N THR A 90 -3.17 -4.22 -3.85
CA THR A 90 -2.79 -3.61 -2.57
C THR A 90 -3.96 -3.44 -1.60
N ARG A 91 -5.21 -3.38 -2.09
CA ARG A 91 -6.40 -3.40 -1.22
C ARG A 91 -6.81 -4.83 -0.91
N LYS A 92 -7.11 -5.10 0.37
CA LYS A 92 -7.35 -6.47 0.87
C LYS A 92 -8.52 -7.16 0.18
N ASN A 93 -9.63 -6.44 -0.05
CA ASN A 93 -10.81 -7.02 -0.71
C ASN A 93 -10.55 -7.36 -2.18
N TYR A 94 -9.96 -6.44 -2.95
CA TYR A 94 -9.63 -6.71 -4.35
C TYR A 94 -8.57 -7.79 -4.50
N MET A 95 -7.55 -7.81 -3.64
CA MET A 95 -6.56 -8.90 -3.61
C MET A 95 -7.24 -10.25 -3.44
N VAL A 96 -8.11 -10.39 -2.44
CA VAL A 96 -8.83 -11.65 -2.18
C VAL A 96 -9.75 -12.02 -3.34
N LYS A 97 -10.48 -11.05 -3.90
CA LYS A 97 -11.36 -11.26 -5.06
C LYS A 97 -10.56 -11.75 -6.27
N ASN A 98 -9.42 -11.14 -6.56
CA ASN A 98 -8.54 -11.51 -7.65
C ASN A 98 -7.91 -12.89 -7.44
N LEU A 99 -7.46 -13.21 -6.23
CA LEU A 99 -6.90 -14.52 -5.89
C LEU A 99 -7.96 -15.64 -5.98
N LYS A 100 -9.19 -15.40 -5.49
CA LYS A 100 -10.32 -16.33 -5.67
C LYS A 100 -10.62 -16.57 -7.15
N ARG A 101 -10.66 -15.49 -7.96
CA ARG A 101 -10.88 -15.57 -9.41
C ARG A 101 -9.78 -16.38 -10.10
N PHE A 102 -8.52 -16.11 -9.77
CA PHE A 102 -7.36 -16.81 -10.31
C PHE A 102 -7.37 -18.31 -9.97
N ARG A 103 -7.63 -18.67 -8.71
CA ARG A 103 -7.79 -20.07 -8.29
C ARG A 103 -8.88 -20.79 -9.08
N LYS A 104 -10.07 -20.19 -9.21
CA LYS A 104 -11.19 -20.78 -9.99
C LYS A 104 -10.87 -20.91 -11.47
N GLN A 105 -10.02 -20.03 -12.01
CA GLN A 105 -9.54 -20.11 -13.38
C GLN A 105 -8.56 -21.29 -13.54
N LEU A 106 -7.55 -21.38 -12.68
CA LEU A 106 -6.61 -22.51 -12.66
C LEU A 106 -7.32 -23.85 -12.50
N GLU A 107 -8.34 -23.93 -11.64
CA GLU A 107 -9.10 -25.18 -11.45
C GLU A 107 -9.81 -25.63 -12.74
N ARG A 108 -10.32 -24.67 -13.54
CA ARG A 108 -10.96 -24.97 -14.83
C ARG A 108 -9.97 -25.34 -15.92
N GLU A 109 -8.80 -24.72 -15.93
CA GLU A 109 -7.81 -24.86 -17.01
C GLU A 109 -6.82 -26.03 -16.76
N ALA A 110 -6.37 -26.22 -15.52
CA ALA A 110 -5.32 -27.16 -15.15
C ALA A 110 -5.73 -28.14 -14.03
N GLY A 111 -6.97 -28.05 -13.53
CA GLY A 111 -7.52 -28.96 -12.54
C GLY A 111 -7.21 -28.60 -11.08
N LYS A 112 -7.76 -29.41 -10.17
CA LYS A 112 -7.75 -29.15 -8.72
C LYS A 112 -6.35 -29.14 -8.10
N LEU A 113 -5.45 -29.98 -8.59
CA LEU A 113 -4.08 -30.08 -8.06
C LEU A 113 -3.30 -28.80 -8.31
N GLU A 114 -3.42 -28.21 -9.50
CA GLU A 114 -2.76 -26.95 -9.82
C GLU A 114 -3.37 -25.79 -9.04
N ALA A 115 -4.71 -25.75 -8.91
CA ALA A 115 -5.40 -24.75 -8.11
C ALA A 115 -5.05 -24.80 -6.61
N ALA A 116 -4.66 -25.96 -6.08
CA ALA A 116 -4.22 -26.11 -4.69
C ALA A 116 -2.91 -25.34 -4.40
N LYS A 117 -2.11 -25.01 -5.41
CA LYS A 117 -0.95 -24.12 -5.24
C LYS A 117 -1.36 -22.72 -4.79
N CYS A 118 -2.63 -22.33 -4.95
CA CYS A 118 -3.18 -21.07 -4.43
C CYS A 118 -3.57 -21.13 -2.94
N ASP A 119 -3.36 -22.24 -2.23
CA ASP A 119 -3.68 -22.35 -0.80
C ASP A 119 -2.66 -21.61 0.11
N PHE A 120 -1.83 -20.73 -0.46
CA PHE A 120 -0.92 -19.84 0.27
C PHE A 120 -1.64 -18.68 0.99
N PHE A 121 -2.90 -18.39 0.68
CA PHE A 121 -3.70 -17.37 1.37
C PHE A 121 -4.86 -18.01 2.15
N PRO A 122 -5.09 -17.62 3.42
CA PRO A 122 -6.16 -18.21 4.22
C PRO A 122 -7.56 -17.88 3.67
N LYS A 123 -8.52 -18.76 3.97
CA LYS A 123 -9.93 -18.54 3.62
C LYS A 123 -10.39 -17.17 4.14
N THR A 124 -10.93 -16.35 3.23
CA THR A 124 -11.25 -14.95 3.48
C THR A 124 -12.59 -14.57 2.86
N PHE A 125 -13.36 -13.74 3.56
CA PHE A 125 -14.67 -13.24 3.14
C PHE A 125 -14.73 -11.72 3.28
N GLU A 126 -15.25 -11.03 2.27
CA GLU A 126 -15.53 -9.60 2.29
C GLU A 126 -16.87 -9.33 2.98
N MET A 127 -16.87 -8.39 3.91
CA MET A 127 -18.02 -8.00 4.71
C MET A 127 -18.44 -6.58 4.35
N PRO A 128 -19.76 -6.32 4.14
CA PRO A 128 -20.90 -7.21 4.42
C PRO A 128 -21.28 -8.17 3.27
N CYS A 129 -20.72 -8.02 2.08
CA CYS A 129 -21.19 -8.69 0.86
C CYS A 129 -21.21 -10.24 0.91
N GLU A 130 -20.26 -10.87 1.62
CA GLU A 130 -20.14 -12.32 1.76
C GLU A 130 -20.57 -12.81 3.17
N TYR A 131 -21.38 -12.04 3.92
CA TYR A 131 -21.76 -12.38 5.29
C TYR A 131 -22.37 -13.76 5.44
N HIS A 132 -23.33 -14.13 4.60
CA HIS A 132 -24.01 -15.41 4.68
C HIS A 132 -23.05 -16.58 4.44
N LEU A 133 -22.18 -16.46 3.43
CA LEU A 133 -21.13 -17.44 3.13
C LEU A 133 -20.15 -17.59 4.31
N PHE A 134 -19.79 -16.46 4.92
CA PHE A 134 -18.95 -16.45 6.12
C PHE A 134 -19.63 -17.16 7.29
N VAL A 135 -20.91 -16.88 7.57
CA VAL A 135 -21.66 -17.50 8.67
C VAL A 135 -21.80 -19.01 8.46
N GLU A 136 -22.04 -19.48 7.24
CA GLU A 136 -22.07 -20.90 6.92
C GLU A 136 -20.72 -21.58 7.21
N GLU A 137 -19.62 -20.99 6.75
CA GLU A 137 -18.28 -21.51 7.00
C GLU A 137 -17.93 -21.49 8.50
N PHE A 138 -18.33 -20.43 9.21
CA PHE A 138 -18.12 -20.27 10.63
C PHE A 138 -18.84 -21.36 11.43
N ARG A 139 -20.08 -21.69 11.06
CA ARG A 139 -20.87 -22.76 11.70
C ARG A 139 -20.32 -24.16 11.43
N LYS A 140 -19.69 -24.38 10.27
CA LYS A 140 -19.03 -25.66 9.94
C LYS A 140 -17.79 -25.93 10.80
N ASN A 141 -17.13 -24.88 11.27
CA ASN A 141 -15.88 -24.97 12.01
C ASN A 141 -15.93 -24.16 13.31
N PRO A 142 -16.73 -24.58 14.31
CA PRO A 142 -16.86 -23.85 15.56
C PRO A 142 -15.54 -23.79 16.31
N GLY A 143 -15.25 -22.66 16.95
CA GLY A 143 -14.06 -22.46 17.79
C GLY A 143 -12.79 -22.05 17.05
N ILE A 144 -12.75 -22.11 15.71
CA ILE A 144 -11.63 -21.57 14.93
C ILE A 144 -11.50 -20.06 15.18
N THR A 145 -10.26 -19.60 15.35
CA THR A 145 -9.97 -18.18 15.46
C THR A 145 -10.01 -17.50 14.08
N TRP A 146 -10.70 -16.37 14.01
CA TRP A 146 -10.77 -15.52 12.84
C TRP A 146 -10.13 -14.17 13.15
N ILE A 147 -9.66 -13.49 12.11
CA ILE A 147 -9.12 -12.13 12.18
C ILE A 147 -9.93 -11.22 11.26
N MET A 148 -10.48 -10.15 11.83
CA MET A 148 -11.18 -9.11 11.11
C MET A 148 -10.22 -7.98 10.79
N LYS A 149 -10.21 -7.50 9.53
CA LYS A 149 -9.31 -6.43 9.09
C LYS A 149 -10.11 -5.39 8.28
N PRO A 150 -9.97 -4.08 8.55
CA PRO A 150 -10.58 -3.07 7.71
C PRO A 150 -9.96 -3.10 6.31
N VAL A 151 -10.77 -2.91 5.27
CA VAL A 151 -10.33 -2.97 3.88
C VAL A 151 -9.33 -1.86 3.55
N ALA A 152 -9.67 -0.62 3.90
CA ALA A 152 -8.94 0.59 3.51
C ALA A 152 -7.94 1.08 4.57
N ARG A 153 -7.85 0.42 5.74
CA ARG A 153 -6.90 0.80 6.78
C ARG A 153 -5.63 -0.04 6.75
N SER A 154 -4.61 0.51 7.38
CA SER A 154 -3.26 0.01 7.39
C SER A 154 -2.69 0.14 8.82
N GLN A 155 -1.42 -0.21 9.06
CA GLN A 155 -0.75 -0.10 10.37
C GLN A 155 -1.32 -0.99 11.49
N GLY A 156 -2.17 -1.96 11.15
CA GLY A 156 -2.83 -2.84 12.11
C GLY A 156 -4.02 -2.20 12.86
N LYS A 157 -4.33 -0.93 12.59
CA LYS A 157 -5.45 -0.24 13.26
C LYS A 157 -6.78 -0.87 12.87
N GLY A 158 -7.63 -1.13 13.86
CA GLY A 158 -8.96 -1.72 13.67
C GLY A 158 -8.95 -3.23 13.38
N ILE A 159 -7.80 -3.89 13.48
CA ILE A 159 -7.73 -5.35 13.47
C ILE A 159 -8.19 -5.89 14.82
N PHE A 160 -8.99 -6.94 14.82
CA PHE A 160 -9.30 -7.71 16.01
C PHE A 160 -9.46 -9.20 15.66
N LEU A 161 -9.23 -10.05 16.65
CA LEU A 161 -9.46 -11.49 16.53
C LEU A 161 -10.79 -11.85 17.20
N PHE A 162 -11.42 -12.93 16.75
CA PHE A 162 -12.66 -13.41 17.35
C PHE A 162 -12.82 -14.91 17.17
N ARG A 163 -13.58 -15.54 18.08
CA ARG A 163 -13.94 -16.97 18.03
C ARG A 163 -15.43 -17.21 18.08
N ARG A 164 -16.24 -16.18 18.36
CA ARG A 164 -17.71 -16.24 18.42
C ARG A 164 -18.29 -15.11 17.58
N LEU A 165 -19.43 -15.35 16.93
CA LEU A 165 -20.14 -14.31 16.18
C LEU A 165 -20.56 -13.13 17.06
N LYS A 166 -20.83 -13.39 18.35
CA LYS A 166 -21.15 -12.35 19.34
C LYS A 166 -20.05 -11.30 19.45
N ASP A 167 -18.79 -11.72 19.38
CA ASP A 167 -17.64 -10.82 19.51
C ASP A 167 -17.63 -9.74 18.39
N ILE A 168 -18.12 -10.07 17.18
CA ILE A 168 -18.28 -9.10 16.07
C ILE A 168 -19.34 -8.05 16.42
N MET A 169 -20.47 -8.47 16.98
CA MET A 169 -21.56 -7.56 17.36
C MET A 169 -21.14 -6.61 18.47
N ASP A 170 -20.46 -7.14 19.49
CA ASP A 170 -19.97 -6.36 20.63
C ASP A 170 -18.91 -5.33 20.17
N TRP A 171 -17.99 -5.75 19.29
CA TRP A 171 -17.01 -4.85 18.68
C TRP A 171 -17.66 -3.73 17.85
N ARG A 172 -18.73 -4.02 17.10
CA ARG A 172 -19.47 -3.02 16.32
C ARG A 172 -20.12 -1.97 17.23
N LYS A 173 -20.72 -2.40 18.35
CA LYS A 173 -21.33 -1.51 19.35
C LYS A 173 -20.29 -0.62 20.03
N GLY A 174 -19.15 -1.19 20.44
CA GLY A 174 -18.05 -0.43 21.06
C GLY A 174 -17.41 0.60 20.13
N THR A 175 -17.35 0.31 18.82
CA THR A 175 -16.82 1.24 17.81
C THR A 175 -17.80 2.39 17.52
N ALA A 176 -19.11 2.13 17.51
CA ALA A 176 -20.13 3.15 17.36
C ALA A 176 -20.15 4.13 18.55
N GLY A 177 -20.01 3.62 19.79
CA GLY A 177 -19.97 4.45 20.99
C GLY A 177 -18.76 5.39 21.06
N LYS A 178 -17.58 4.95 20.58
CA LYS A 178 -16.36 5.79 20.56
C LYS A 178 -16.36 6.90 19.52
N LYS A 179 -17.12 6.77 18.43
CA LYS A 179 -17.23 7.83 17.40
C LYS A 179 -18.13 8.99 17.84
N LEU A 180 -19.08 8.74 18.75
CA LEU A 180 -20.02 9.76 19.24
C LEU A 180 -19.37 10.70 20.28
N THR A 181 -18.34 10.25 21.00
CA THR A 181 -17.68 11.02 22.07
C THR A 181 -16.55 11.93 21.59
N SER A 182 -16.16 11.89 20.31
CA SER A 182 -15.05 12.69 19.76
C SER A 182 -15.47 14.03 19.13
N LEU A 183 -16.69 14.50 19.41
CA LEU A 183 -17.19 15.83 19.05
C LEU A 183 -17.30 16.69 20.33
N GLU A 184 -16.18 17.17 20.87
CA GLU A 184 -16.19 18.22 21.90
C GLU A 184 -15.87 19.60 21.30
N ALA A 185 -16.64 20.59 21.77
CA ALA A 185 -16.88 21.91 21.20
C ALA A 185 -15.72 22.93 21.34
N PRO A 186 -15.66 23.97 20.49
CA PRO A 186 -14.87 25.18 20.77
C PRO A 186 -15.65 26.19 21.66
N PRO A 187 -14.95 27.05 22.45
CA PRO A 187 -15.58 27.97 23.40
C PRO A 187 -16.15 29.25 22.75
N ALA A 188 -17.07 29.86 23.47
CA ALA A 188 -18.06 30.87 23.07
C ALA A 188 -17.54 32.26 22.66
N ARG A 189 -18.38 33.00 21.91
CA ARG A 189 -18.58 34.46 22.08
C ARG A 189 -20.01 34.91 21.74
N SER A 190 -20.52 35.75 22.63
CA SER A 190 -21.85 36.37 22.70
C SER A 190 -22.08 37.51 21.69
N THR A 191 -23.32 37.70 21.23
CA THR A 191 -24.11 38.97 21.31
C THR A 191 -25.51 38.87 20.65
N VAL A 192 -26.56 39.11 21.47
CA VAL A 192 -27.83 39.87 21.28
C VAL A 192 -28.87 39.51 20.18
N ASN A 193 -30.11 39.34 20.65
CA ASN A 193 -31.45 39.05 20.05
C ASN A 193 -32.11 40.25 19.27
N PRO A 194 -33.41 40.23 18.87
CA PRO A 194 -34.25 39.23 18.15
C PRO A 194 -35.14 39.85 17.03
N SER A 195 -35.82 39.04 16.22
CA SER A 195 -37.26 39.14 15.81
C SER A 195 -37.52 38.53 14.42
N GLY A 196 -38.68 37.86 14.29
CA GLY A 196 -39.21 37.43 12.98
C GLY A 196 -39.77 36.01 12.98
N SER A 197 -41.07 35.91 13.28
CA SER A 197 -41.94 34.75 13.00
C SER A 197 -41.99 34.45 11.50
N HIS A 198 -41.87 33.18 11.09
CA HIS A 198 -42.80 32.51 10.16
C HIS A 198 -42.40 31.04 9.88
N ASP A 199 -43.45 30.22 9.91
CA ASP A 199 -43.71 29.00 9.14
C ASP A 199 -42.97 27.69 9.46
N ALA A 200 -43.77 26.80 10.06
CA ALA A 200 -43.59 25.36 10.10
C ALA A 200 -43.50 24.77 8.69
N ARG A 201 -42.31 24.25 8.33
CA ARG A 201 -42.16 23.22 7.30
C ARG A 201 -41.13 22.18 7.75
N SER A 202 -41.63 20.95 7.84
CA SER A 202 -40.91 19.68 7.90
C SER A 202 -39.48 19.73 7.35
N SER A 203 -38.49 19.53 8.23
CA SER A 203 -37.11 19.25 7.83
C SER A 203 -36.78 17.82 8.23
N ASP A 204 -36.69 16.97 7.20
CA ASP A 204 -36.23 15.59 7.24
C ASP A 204 -35.11 15.36 8.26
N ASP A 205 -35.27 14.28 9.04
CA ASP A 205 -34.17 13.60 9.72
C ASP A 205 -33.13 13.16 8.68
N GLN A 206 -32.23 14.06 8.30
CA GLN A 206 -31.01 13.70 7.59
C GLN A 206 -30.07 13.05 8.61
N LYS A 207 -30.38 11.81 8.99
CA LYS A 207 -29.40 10.90 9.56
C LYS A 207 -28.32 10.75 8.49
N ASP A 208 -27.19 11.41 8.70
CA ASP A 208 -25.95 11.08 8.00
C ASP A 208 -25.77 9.55 8.06
N GLU A 209 -26.06 8.87 6.95
CA GLU A 209 -25.85 7.43 6.83
C GLU A 209 -24.35 7.20 6.99
N ILE A 210 -23.96 6.80 8.20
CA ILE A 210 -22.58 6.50 8.52
C ILE A 210 -22.11 5.44 7.52
N PRO A 211 -21.06 5.72 6.71
CA PRO A 211 -20.60 4.77 5.71
C PRO A 211 -20.28 3.44 6.39
N VAL A 212 -20.92 2.36 5.95
CA VAL A 212 -20.63 1.02 6.42
C VAL A 212 -19.19 0.70 6.03
N GLU A 213 -18.30 0.71 7.01
CA GLU A 213 -16.90 0.40 6.77
C GLU A 213 -16.77 -1.07 6.36
N ASN A 214 -16.13 -1.31 5.22
CA ASN A 214 -15.94 -2.67 4.69
C ASN A 214 -14.78 -3.37 5.42
N TYR A 215 -14.98 -4.65 5.72
CA TYR A 215 -14.01 -5.50 6.39
C TYR A 215 -13.73 -6.77 5.60
N VAL A 216 -12.63 -7.43 5.92
CA VAL A 216 -12.39 -8.83 5.54
C VAL A 216 -12.30 -9.69 6.79
N ALA A 217 -13.09 -10.75 6.83
CA ALA A 217 -13.01 -11.82 7.83
C ALA A 217 -12.13 -12.93 7.25
N GLN A 218 -10.99 -13.19 7.85
CA GLN A 218 -10.02 -14.16 7.38
C GLN A 218 -9.72 -15.19 8.46
N ARG A 219 -9.55 -16.47 8.09
CA ARG A 219 -9.12 -17.50 9.02
C ARG A 219 -7.75 -17.13 9.60
N TYR A 220 -7.63 -17.13 10.93
CA TYR A 220 -6.36 -16.84 11.59
C TYR A 220 -5.42 -18.04 11.48
N ILE A 221 -4.13 -17.76 11.31
CA ILE A 221 -3.09 -18.79 11.31
C ILE A 221 -2.71 -19.06 12.76
N GLU A 222 -3.29 -20.13 13.32
CA GLU A 222 -3.13 -20.53 14.73
C GLU A 222 -1.79 -21.22 15.01
N ASN A 223 -1.15 -21.80 14.00
CA ASN A 223 0.16 -22.44 14.11
C ASN A 223 1.20 -21.71 13.23
N PRO A 224 1.58 -20.46 13.56
CA PRO A 224 2.63 -19.76 12.84
C PRO A 224 3.99 -20.37 13.16
N TYR A 225 4.94 -20.28 12.22
CA TYR A 225 6.33 -20.57 12.53
C TYR A 225 6.88 -19.52 13.52
N LEU A 226 7.56 -19.96 14.56
CA LEU A 226 8.04 -19.12 15.66
C LEU A 226 9.57 -19.12 15.71
N ILE A 227 10.16 -17.98 16.02
CA ILE A 227 11.59 -17.86 16.36
C ILE A 227 11.68 -17.29 17.77
N GLY A 228 12.38 -17.99 18.67
CA GLY A 228 12.44 -17.61 20.08
C GLY A 228 11.07 -17.58 20.77
N GLY A 229 10.10 -18.36 20.27
CA GLY A 229 8.72 -18.37 20.75
C GLY A 229 7.89 -17.15 20.37
N ARG A 230 8.38 -16.27 19.48
CA ARG A 230 7.65 -15.08 19.01
C ARG A 230 7.19 -15.28 17.58
N LYS A 231 6.01 -14.72 17.28
CA LYS A 231 5.46 -14.67 15.93
C LYS A 231 6.22 -13.63 15.13
N PHE A 232 6.35 -13.83 13.83
CA PHE A 232 6.87 -12.81 12.93
C PHE A 232 6.18 -12.84 11.58
N ASP A 233 6.36 -11.76 10.81
CA ASP A 233 6.07 -11.73 9.38
C ASP A 233 7.29 -11.23 8.62
N LEU A 234 7.37 -11.56 7.33
CA LEU A 234 8.44 -11.11 6.45
C LEU A 234 7.97 -9.92 5.61
N ARG A 235 8.72 -8.83 5.65
CA ARG A 235 8.61 -7.74 4.68
C ARG A 235 9.55 -8.02 3.51
N VAL A 236 8.94 -8.34 2.38
CA VAL A 236 9.61 -8.60 1.10
C VAL A 236 9.31 -7.47 0.13
N TYR A 237 10.30 -7.09 -0.68
CA TYR A 237 10.16 -6.01 -1.67
C TYR A 237 10.16 -6.55 -3.09
N VAL A 238 9.15 -6.15 -3.87
CA VAL A 238 9.01 -6.51 -5.28
C VAL A 238 8.86 -5.24 -6.10
N LEU A 239 9.72 -5.06 -7.11
CA LEU A 239 9.55 -4.04 -8.14
C LEU A 239 8.86 -4.66 -9.34
N VAL A 240 7.75 -4.07 -9.76
CA VAL A 240 7.12 -4.39 -11.04
C VAL A 240 7.46 -3.27 -12.02
N MET A 241 8.13 -3.60 -13.12
CA MET A 241 8.51 -2.65 -14.17
C MET A 241 7.50 -2.61 -15.32
N SER A 242 6.83 -3.73 -15.59
CA SER A 242 5.79 -3.85 -16.62
C SER A 242 4.87 -5.02 -16.30
N TYR A 243 3.62 -4.95 -16.78
CA TYR A 243 2.67 -6.06 -16.79
C TYR A 243 2.55 -6.73 -18.17
N LEU A 244 2.97 -6.05 -19.25
CA LEU A 244 2.91 -6.54 -20.62
C LEU A 244 4.23 -6.22 -21.35
N PRO A 245 5.16 -7.19 -21.49
CA PRO A 245 5.21 -8.45 -20.74
C PRO A 245 5.47 -8.21 -19.24
N LEU A 246 5.06 -9.16 -18.39
CA LEU A 246 5.31 -9.08 -16.95
C LEU A 246 6.82 -9.08 -16.67
N ARG A 247 7.30 -8.01 -16.02
CA ARG A 247 8.68 -7.89 -15.55
C ARG A 247 8.66 -7.49 -14.08
N ALA A 248 8.95 -8.45 -13.21
CA ALA A 248 8.98 -8.26 -11.76
C ALA A 248 10.33 -8.72 -11.18
N TRP A 249 10.83 -7.96 -10.21
CA TRP A 249 12.12 -8.18 -9.56
C TRP A 249 11.89 -8.30 -8.05
N LEU A 250 12.39 -9.39 -7.49
CA LEU A 250 12.44 -9.59 -6.04
C LEU A 250 13.74 -8.99 -5.51
N TYR A 251 13.65 -8.07 -4.56
CA TYR A 251 14.85 -7.61 -3.86
C TYR A 251 15.40 -8.73 -2.98
N ARG A 252 16.73 -8.87 -2.96
CA ARG A 252 17.40 -9.98 -2.26
C ARG A 252 17.26 -9.87 -0.75
N ASP A 253 17.16 -8.65 -0.24
CA ASP A 253 17.02 -8.38 1.17
C ASP A 253 15.58 -8.02 1.55
N GLY A 254 15.27 -8.24 2.81
CA GLY A 254 14.01 -7.89 3.45
C GLY A 254 14.23 -7.88 4.95
N PHE A 255 13.15 -7.80 5.73
CA PHE A 255 13.27 -7.92 7.18
C PHE A 255 12.10 -8.64 7.81
N ALA A 256 12.39 -9.38 8.88
CA ALA A 256 11.37 -9.98 9.73
C ALA A 256 10.87 -8.97 10.77
N ARG A 257 9.57 -8.91 10.97
CA ARG A 257 8.91 -8.09 11.99
C ARG A 257 8.33 -9.00 13.06
N PHE A 258 8.84 -8.88 14.27
CA PHE A 258 8.46 -9.74 15.38
C PHE A 258 7.29 -9.18 16.18
N SER A 259 6.49 -10.06 16.76
CA SER A 259 5.60 -9.72 17.86
C SER A 259 6.41 -9.31 19.09
N ASN A 260 5.84 -8.42 19.91
CA ASN A 260 6.49 -7.98 21.13
C ASN A 260 6.50 -9.08 22.20
N THR A 261 5.45 -9.89 22.23
CA THR A 261 5.25 -10.93 23.23
C THR A 261 5.36 -12.32 22.59
N ARG A 262 5.70 -13.33 23.40
CA ARG A 262 5.69 -14.73 22.96
C ARG A 262 4.31 -15.14 22.49
N PHE A 263 4.26 -15.93 21.43
CA PHE A 263 3.01 -16.38 20.83
C PHE A 263 2.28 -17.35 21.76
N THR A 264 0.99 -17.10 21.98
CA THR A 264 0.07 -17.99 22.69
C THR A 264 -1.34 -17.77 22.14
N LEU A 265 -2.19 -18.80 22.21
CA LEU A 265 -3.61 -18.71 21.88
C LEU A 265 -4.52 -18.65 23.12
N SER A 266 -3.93 -18.57 24.32
CA SER A 266 -4.67 -18.48 25.59
C SER A 266 -5.50 -17.20 25.69
N SER A 267 -5.00 -16.09 25.15
CA SER A 267 -5.73 -14.83 24.98
C SER A 267 -5.55 -14.35 23.55
N ILE A 268 -6.67 -14.12 22.84
CA ILE A 268 -6.66 -13.61 21.46
C ILE A 268 -6.79 -12.09 21.36
N ASP A 269 -7.11 -11.44 22.49
CA ASP A 269 -7.35 -10.00 22.57
C ASP A 269 -6.04 -9.21 22.69
N ASP A 270 -4.94 -9.86 23.07
CA ASP A 270 -3.63 -9.21 23.19
C ASP A 270 -2.99 -9.02 21.80
N HIS A 271 -3.08 -7.78 21.30
CA HIS A 271 -2.48 -7.40 20.03
C HIS A 271 -0.95 -7.56 20.01
N SER A 272 -0.26 -7.46 21.15
CA SER A 272 1.21 -7.58 21.24
C SER A 272 1.72 -8.99 20.95
N VAL A 273 0.85 -10.00 21.11
CA VAL A 273 1.09 -11.41 20.81
C VAL A 273 0.80 -11.70 19.33
N HIS A 274 -0.29 -11.14 18.81
CA HIS A 274 -0.88 -11.58 17.54
C HIS A 274 -0.56 -10.70 16.33
N ILE A 275 -0.23 -9.42 16.55
CA ILE A 275 0.05 -8.44 15.51
C ILE A 275 1.52 -8.01 15.59
N THR A 276 2.20 -8.09 14.45
CA THR A 276 3.64 -7.81 14.27
C THR A 276 3.93 -6.38 13.81
N ASN A 277 2.89 -5.59 13.52
CA ASN A 277 3.05 -4.19 13.14
C ASN A 277 3.42 -3.34 14.37
N LEU A 278 4.65 -2.82 14.34
CA LEU A 278 5.24 -1.99 15.40
C LEU A 278 4.42 -0.72 15.74
N SER A 279 3.63 -0.23 14.78
CA SER A 279 2.78 0.96 14.92
C SER A 279 1.66 0.83 15.96
N LEU A 280 1.27 -0.39 16.31
CA LEU A 280 0.32 -0.63 17.41
C LEU A 280 1.01 -0.80 18.75
N SER A 281 2.27 -1.25 18.75
CA SER A 281 2.96 -1.69 19.95
C SER A 281 3.81 -0.61 20.60
N LEU A 282 4.13 0.46 19.87
CA LEU A 282 4.78 1.65 20.39
C LEU A 282 3.77 2.80 20.30
N GLY A 283 3.40 3.38 21.44
CA GLY A 283 2.67 4.65 21.46
C GLY A 283 3.38 5.69 20.58
N HIS A 284 2.62 6.61 20.01
CA HIS A 284 3.05 7.60 19.01
C HIS A 284 4.41 8.29 19.29
N SER A 285 4.85 8.35 20.55
CA SER A 285 6.09 8.98 21.01
C SER A 285 7.40 8.22 20.72
N TRP A 286 7.41 6.91 20.46
CA TRP A 286 8.66 6.15 20.28
C TRP A 286 9.07 5.93 18.81
N LEU A 287 8.11 5.98 17.87
CA LEU A 287 8.39 5.83 16.43
C LEU A 287 9.16 7.02 15.85
N SER A 288 8.94 8.23 16.38
CA SER A 288 9.72 9.41 16.03
C SER A 288 11.20 9.23 16.40
N ASN A 289 11.47 8.67 17.58
CA ASN A 289 12.84 8.42 18.04
C ASN A 289 13.53 7.30 17.27
N LEU A 290 12.85 6.22 16.90
CA LEU A 290 13.47 5.12 16.14
C LEU A 290 13.80 5.50 14.69
N LEU A 291 12.95 6.31 14.04
CA LEU A 291 13.26 6.90 12.74
C LEU A 291 14.37 7.95 12.82
N SER A 292 14.48 8.68 13.93
CA SER A 292 15.56 9.64 14.18
C SER A 292 16.92 8.97 14.47
N ILE A 293 16.92 7.88 15.24
CA ILE A 293 18.13 7.10 15.57
C ILE A 293 18.67 6.35 14.34
N ALA A 294 17.80 5.87 13.45
CA ALA A 294 18.23 5.28 12.18
C ALA A 294 18.85 6.32 11.22
N GLY A 295 18.59 7.62 11.43
CA GLY A 295 19.12 8.72 10.63
C GLY A 295 20.33 9.45 11.24
N THR A 296 20.77 9.12 12.45
CA THR A 296 21.87 9.82 13.12
C THR A 296 22.82 8.87 13.82
N LYS A 297 23.93 8.54 13.14
CA LYS A 297 25.25 8.28 13.76
C LYS A 297 26.33 8.15 12.69
N THR A 298 26.92 9.28 12.34
CA THR A 298 28.34 9.36 11.97
C THR A 298 29.09 9.89 13.19
N VAL A 299 29.95 9.07 13.80
CA VAL A 299 30.95 9.52 14.77
C VAL A 299 32.26 8.78 14.47
N PRO A 300 33.41 9.48 14.36
CA PRO A 300 34.66 8.89 13.90
C PRO A 300 35.49 8.26 15.03
N GLY A 301 36.16 7.16 14.68
CA GLY A 301 37.48 6.76 15.19
C GLY A 301 37.60 6.24 16.64
N HIS A 302 37.58 4.91 16.81
CA HIS A 302 38.66 4.17 17.48
C HIS A 302 38.47 2.65 17.34
N GLU A 303 39.51 1.95 16.90
CA GLU A 303 39.57 0.50 16.81
C GLU A 303 39.63 -0.15 18.20
N ARG A 304 38.83 -1.22 18.39
CA ARG A 304 39.26 -2.53 18.93
C ARG A 304 38.10 -3.52 18.91
N ASP A 305 38.44 -4.76 18.59
CA ASP A 305 37.57 -5.88 18.22
C ASP A 305 36.40 -6.21 19.15
N ALA A 306 35.20 -6.29 18.57
CA ALA A 306 34.15 -7.25 18.92
C ALA A 306 33.13 -7.31 17.76
N GLY A 307 32.93 -8.52 17.20
CA GLY A 307 32.13 -8.77 16.01
C GLY A 307 30.64 -8.40 16.16
N LEU A 308 30.29 -7.22 15.66
CA LEU A 308 28.95 -6.83 15.21
C LEU A 308 29.18 -5.96 13.96
N GLN A 309 29.35 -6.60 12.81
CA GLN A 309 29.40 -5.91 11.53
C GLN A 309 28.00 -5.38 11.20
N GLY A 310 27.74 -4.15 11.64
CA GLY A 310 26.68 -3.31 11.11
C GLY A 310 26.84 -3.15 9.60
N CYS A 311 25.69 -3.12 8.93
CA CYS A 311 25.51 -3.10 7.48
C CYS A 311 26.57 -2.27 6.75
N ARG A 312 27.49 -2.97 6.09
CA ARG A 312 28.48 -2.39 5.20
C ARG A 312 27.82 -2.22 3.82
N TRP A 313 27.45 -0.99 3.49
CA TRP A 313 26.90 -0.60 2.20
C TRP A 313 28.02 -0.58 1.15
N LEU A 314 27.85 -1.36 0.09
CA LEU A 314 28.77 -1.37 -1.05
C LEU A 314 28.13 -0.65 -2.24
N LEU A 315 28.64 0.55 -2.49
CA LEU A 315 28.64 1.19 -3.80
C LEU A 315 29.43 0.31 -4.77
N LEU A 316 28.88 0.02 -5.94
CA LEU A 316 29.67 -0.32 -7.12
C LEU A 316 29.28 0.61 -8.28
N PRO A 317 30.27 1.09 -9.06
CA PRO A 317 30.06 2.04 -10.14
C PRO A 317 29.78 1.29 -11.46
N ASP A 318 28.79 1.75 -12.22
CA ASP A 318 28.88 1.69 -13.68
C ASP A 318 27.97 2.74 -14.34
N PRO A 319 28.49 3.60 -15.24
CA PRO A 319 27.70 4.59 -15.97
C PRO A 319 27.20 3.96 -17.27
N GLY A 320 25.90 3.67 -17.38
CA GLY A 320 25.36 3.30 -18.71
C GLY A 320 24.03 2.58 -18.76
N GLN A 321 23.46 2.13 -17.65
CA GLN A 321 22.12 1.49 -17.66
C GLN A 321 21.24 2.04 -16.54
N LEU A 322 20.01 2.40 -16.91
CA LEU A 322 18.92 2.72 -15.98
C LEU A 322 18.73 1.55 -15.01
N SER A 323 19.39 1.62 -13.85
CA SER A 323 19.27 0.61 -12.80
C SER A 323 17.85 0.61 -12.20
N PRO A 324 17.26 -0.57 -11.96
CA PRO A 324 15.87 -0.68 -11.54
C PRO A 324 15.66 -0.20 -10.09
N PHE A 325 14.68 0.66 -9.89
CA PHE A 325 14.26 1.20 -8.60
C PHE A 325 13.41 0.20 -7.83
N ILE A 326 13.86 -0.34 -6.69
CA ILE A 326 12.99 -1.11 -5.79
C ILE A 326 12.88 -0.37 -4.46
N PHE A 327 11.77 0.32 -4.21
CA PHE A 327 11.43 0.73 -2.84
C PHE A 327 9.91 0.73 -2.60
N PRO A 328 9.50 0.39 -1.37
CA PRO A 328 8.11 0.07 -1.04
C PRO A 328 7.20 1.26 -1.29
N SER A 329 6.07 1.00 -1.94
CA SER A 329 4.91 1.87 -1.79
C SER A 329 4.65 2.02 -0.29
N GLN A 330 4.63 3.25 0.18
CA GLN A 330 4.09 3.59 1.48
C GLN A 330 2.60 3.25 1.49
N LEU A 331 2.29 1.98 1.76
CA LEU A 331 0.98 1.50 2.17
C LEU A 331 1.26 0.49 3.29
N LEU A 332 1.63 1.05 4.44
CA LEU A 332 1.85 0.33 5.68
C LEU A 332 0.61 0.37 6.52
#